data_AF-A0A1C5PMM6-F1
#
_entry.id   AF-A0A1C5PMM6-F1
#
_cell.length_a   1.000
_cell.length_b   1.000
_cell.length_c   1.000
_cell.angle_alpha   90.00
_cell.angle_beta   90.00
_cell.angle_gamma   90.00
#
_symmetry.space_group_name_H-M   'P 1'
#
loop_
_entity.id
_entity.type
_entity.pdbx_description
1 polymer ?
#
loop_
_entity_poly.entity_id
_entity_poly.type
_entity_poly.pdbx_seq_one_letter_code
_entity_poly.pdbx_strand_id
1 'polypeptide(L)'
;MRKKSTRLLSAALAVCMTVTVLPMSAFASGVAEVSPQETAAAQSEETGDVTGDVAIDEEHFPDSNFRNFVKKYDRDKDGKLSQIELANVTDLNCDKSYSGVTDDEKIKSLKGIEYFTSLKTLSCKRNLLTELDVSNNSELKSLDCDENQLSALDVSNHPALEDLSSYHNPLTALNVSNCPALKTLSCEGDRLLSELDVSSCSALEKLYCNACQLSVLVLGNHPNLMYLNCSENRLTSLNIIGSNAIDQSRYDRFHTYSNSYDIVVADNRYRLSKLPGNFDASKVEDSQGGSFDAESNILTVDPNATEVTYTYNCGTYASGDSIKAKFTLNVTHHTHHYGDWLHDETDHWKKCTDSDCPEPEESVTETKAAHDFDEEGVCKVCGYQRETAVPDAPAGGSGTDNIQGAISAVVVGAAAGAIIYEAGTGIYRVINMPGIPMPSNRIELAELLWERAGKPEPVSTALYSDIDEGDTDAQKAARWAVEQDLMKDDADNNKFHPAFPVSKLRTCLTWNAAKEKGLFDKTEE
;
A
#
# COMPACT_ATOMS: atom_id res chain seq x y z
N MET A 1 -28.60 -49.51 -32.13
CA MET A 1 -27.88 -50.02 -33.35
C MET A 1 -26.38 -49.69 -33.24
N ARG A 2 -25.58 -50.03 -34.27
CA ARG A 2 -24.16 -49.64 -34.46
C ARG A 2 -23.90 -48.15 -34.13
N LYS A 3 -22.71 -47.68 -33.71
CA LYS A 3 -21.38 -48.32 -33.53
C LYS A 3 -20.48 -47.43 -32.62
N LYS A 4 -19.47 -48.08 -31.99
CA LYS A 4 -18.07 -47.68 -31.66
C LYS A 4 -17.58 -46.21 -31.84
N SER A 5 -16.53 -45.73 -31.13
CA SER A 5 -15.81 -46.11 -29.87
C SER A 5 -14.56 -45.20 -29.67
N THR A 6 -13.90 -45.27 -28.50
CA THR A 6 -12.45 -44.99 -28.24
C THR A 6 -11.91 -43.54 -28.42
N ARG A 7 -11.41 -42.85 -27.37
CA ARG A 7 -10.06 -42.90 -26.70
C ARG A 7 -8.98 -42.07 -27.46
N LEU A 8 -8.01 -41.33 -26.89
CA LEU A 8 -7.44 -41.00 -25.54
C LEU A 8 -6.85 -39.53 -25.64
N LEU A 9 -6.10 -38.85 -24.74
CA LEU A 9 -5.48 -39.04 -23.40
C LEU A 9 -5.10 -37.66 -22.78
N SER A 10 -5.28 -37.45 -21.46
CA SER A 10 -4.58 -36.43 -20.59
C SER A 10 -4.74 -34.91 -20.90
N ALA A 11 -4.44 -33.96 -20.00
CA ALA A 11 -3.89 -33.99 -18.62
C ALA A 11 -4.47 -32.85 -17.72
N ALA A 12 -4.28 -32.96 -16.39
CA ALA A 12 -4.37 -31.94 -15.30
C ALA A 12 -5.66 -31.07 -15.18
N LEU A 13 -6.38 -30.99 -14.04
CA LEU A 13 -6.04 -30.54 -12.67
C LEU A 13 -5.72 -29.02 -12.57
N ALA A 14 -6.29 -28.26 -11.61
CA ALA A 14 -7.37 -28.56 -10.65
C ALA A 14 -8.09 -27.27 -10.18
N VAL A 15 -9.32 -27.39 -9.66
CA VAL A 15 -10.11 -26.28 -9.10
C VAL A 15 -10.08 -26.33 -7.57
N CYS A 16 -10.02 -25.16 -6.93
CA CYS A 16 -9.99 -25.02 -5.47
C CYS A 16 -11.22 -25.65 -4.78
N MET A 17 -11.00 -26.27 -3.61
CA MET A 17 -12.06 -26.56 -2.64
C MET A 17 -11.69 -25.99 -1.27
N THR A 18 -12.61 -25.20 -0.72
CA THR A 18 -12.55 -24.68 0.65
C THR A 18 -12.81 -25.80 1.66
N VAL A 19 -12.01 -25.87 2.73
CA VAL A 19 -12.24 -26.81 3.84
C VAL A 19 -12.60 -26.03 5.10
N THR A 20 -13.84 -26.19 5.55
CA THR A 20 -14.31 -25.75 6.88
C THR A 20 -13.78 -26.68 7.96
N VAL A 21 -13.36 -26.15 9.11
CA VAL A 21 -12.75 -26.91 10.22
C VAL A 21 -13.62 -26.85 11.48
N LEU A 22 -13.40 -27.82 12.39
CA LEU A 22 -13.94 -28.02 13.75
C LEU A 22 -15.16 -28.99 13.85
N PRO A 23 -15.31 -29.70 14.99
CA PRO A 23 -14.25 -30.42 15.71
C PRO A 23 -14.72 -31.81 16.24
N MET A 24 -13.79 -32.71 16.62
CA MET A 24 -14.06 -33.73 17.65
C MET A 24 -12.77 -34.36 18.24
N SER A 25 -12.91 -35.15 19.30
CA SER A 25 -11.87 -35.38 20.32
C SER A 25 -11.46 -36.85 20.54
N ALA A 26 -10.19 -37.01 20.97
CA ALA A 26 -9.61 -38.08 21.81
C ALA A 26 -9.81 -39.57 21.43
N PHE A 27 -8.70 -40.34 21.33
CA PHE A 27 -8.22 -41.16 22.47
C PHE A 27 -6.86 -41.88 22.21
N ALA A 28 -5.95 -41.75 23.19
CA ALA A 28 -4.82 -42.59 23.64
C ALA A 28 -4.09 -43.65 22.76
N SER A 29 -2.77 -43.70 23.01
CA SER A 29 -1.89 -44.89 23.17
C SER A 29 -0.99 -45.34 22.01
N GLY A 30 0.27 -45.68 22.32
CA GLY A 30 1.23 -46.38 21.45
C GLY A 30 2.64 -45.78 21.48
N VAL A 31 3.62 -46.49 22.06
CA VAL A 31 5.05 -46.10 22.07
C VAL A 31 5.84 -46.97 21.10
N ALA A 32 6.70 -46.35 20.27
CA ALA A 32 7.84 -47.00 19.62
C ALA A 32 8.88 -45.94 19.17
N GLU A 33 10.15 -46.16 19.51
CA GLU A 33 11.28 -45.36 19.00
C GLU A 33 11.79 -45.95 17.68
N VAL A 34 11.97 -45.12 16.63
CA VAL A 34 12.89 -45.42 15.51
C VAL A 34 13.47 -44.11 14.98
N SER A 35 14.80 -44.03 14.88
CA SER A 35 15.52 -42.96 14.18
C SER A 35 16.02 -43.46 12.82
N PRO A 36 15.99 -42.61 11.78
CA PRO A 36 16.94 -42.68 10.67
C PRO A 36 17.75 -41.38 10.47
N GLN A 37 18.99 -41.54 10.02
CA GLN A 37 19.93 -40.45 9.73
C GLN A 37 19.58 -39.63 8.48
N GLU A 38 20.04 -38.38 8.51
CA GLU A 38 20.73 -37.65 7.44
C GLU A 38 20.49 -38.05 5.96
N THR A 39 19.90 -37.14 5.20
CA THR A 39 20.41 -36.80 3.85
C THR A 39 20.47 -35.29 3.71
N ALA A 40 21.67 -34.71 3.74
CA ALA A 40 21.86 -33.28 3.55
C ALA A 40 21.82 -32.89 2.06
N ALA A 41 21.20 -31.76 1.76
CA ALA A 41 21.34 -31.03 0.51
C ALA A 41 21.52 -29.55 0.88
N ALA A 42 22.76 -29.10 0.98
CA ALA A 42 23.08 -27.78 1.50
C ALA A 42 22.82 -26.68 0.45
N GLN A 43 22.04 -25.67 0.84
CA GLN A 43 22.28 -24.30 0.39
C GLN A 43 22.88 -23.57 1.60
N SER A 44 24.09 -23.05 1.43
CA SER A 44 24.86 -22.41 2.49
C SER A 44 24.52 -20.92 2.54
N GLU A 45 23.56 -20.55 3.39
CA GLU A 45 23.48 -19.21 3.94
C GLU A 45 24.51 -19.09 5.08
N GLU A 46 25.19 -17.95 5.22
CA GLU A 46 26.24 -17.76 6.20
C GLU A 46 25.66 -17.52 7.61
N THR A 47 25.23 -18.61 8.27
CA THR A 47 25.06 -18.61 9.72
C THR A 47 26.44 -18.48 10.36
N GLY A 48 26.76 -17.29 10.87
CA GLY A 48 28.06 -16.97 11.49
C GLY A 48 28.25 -17.67 12.83
N ASP A 49 28.58 -18.96 12.82
CA ASP A 49 29.02 -19.71 14.00
C ASP A 49 30.37 -19.14 14.48
N VAL A 50 30.35 -18.38 15.58
CA VAL A 50 31.51 -17.65 16.10
C VAL A 50 32.44 -18.62 16.86
N THR A 51 33.12 -19.46 16.10
CA THR A 51 33.97 -20.57 16.60
C THR A 51 35.33 -20.11 17.14
N GLY A 52 35.32 -19.23 18.16
CA GLY A 52 36.54 -18.76 18.84
C GLY A 52 36.27 -17.87 20.04
N ASP A 53 37.33 -17.57 20.81
CA ASP A 53 37.27 -16.56 21.88
C ASP A 53 37.30 -15.15 21.25
N VAL A 54 36.36 -14.28 21.63
CA VAL A 54 36.17 -12.95 21.02
C VAL A 54 37.07 -11.92 21.71
N ALA A 55 37.94 -11.23 20.97
CA ALA A 55 38.85 -10.25 21.55
C ALA A 55 38.14 -8.94 21.98
N ILE A 56 38.55 -8.34 23.10
CA ILE A 56 37.94 -7.09 23.61
C ILE A 56 38.68 -5.87 23.04
N ASP A 57 38.60 -5.72 21.72
CA ASP A 57 39.31 -4.72 20.92
C ASP A 57 38.36 -3.85 20.07
N GLU A 58 38.94 -2.96 19.26
CA GLU A 58 38.21 -2.00 18.42
C GLU A 58 37.61 -2.60 17.15
N GLU A 59 37.93 -3.86 16.83
CA GLU A 59 37.37 -4.60 15.68
C GLU A 59 36.05 -5.27 16.09
N HIS A 60 36.03 -5.93 17.25
CA HIS A 60 34.87 -6.65 17.77
C HIS A 60 33.92 -5.75 18.58
N PHE A 61 34.45 -4.74 19.27
CA PHE A 61 33.68 -3.79 20.09
C PHE A 61 34.12 -2.34 19.79
N PRO A 62 33.68 -1.72 18.68
CA PRO A 62 34.20 -0.42 18.24
C PRO A 62 33.99 0.73 19.24
N ASP A 63 32.83 0.79 19.90
CA ASP A 63 32.51 1.81 20.90
C ASP A 63 33.35 1.63 22.18
N SER A 64 34.09 2.67 22.59
CA SER A 64 35.02 2.61 23.73
C SER A 64 34.35 2.45 25.09
N ASN A 65 33.10 2.89 25.24
CA ASN A 65 32.33 2.75 26.46
C ASN A 65 31.72 1.34 26.56
N PHE A 66 31.20 0.79 25.45
CA PHE A 66 30.75 -0.61 25.40
C PHE A 66 31.93 -1.59 25.54
N ARG A 67 33.06 -1.34 24.86
CA ARG A 67 34.31 -2.11 25.00
C ARG A 67 34.87 -2.10 26.41
N ASN A 68 34.78 -0.99 27.15
CA ASN A 68 35.15 -0.97 28.56
C ASN A 68 34.12 -1.66 29.46
N PHE A 69 32.84 -1.60 29.11
CA PHE A 69 31.76 -2.25 29.83
C PHE A 69 31.83 -3.79 29.75
N VAL A 70 32.08 -4.37 28.57
CA VAL A 70 32.11 -5.84 28.41
C VAL A 70 33.27 -6.53 29.14
N LYS A 71 34.33 -5.80 29.50
CA LYS A 71 35.46 -6.28 30.35
C LYS A 71 35.04 -6.72 31.75
N LYS A 72 33.78 -6.51 32.17
CA LYS A 72 33.24 -7.09 33.40
C LYS A 72 32.87 -8.58 33.26
N TYR A 73 32.75 -9.08 32.03
CA TYR A 73 32.44 -10.47 31.70
C TYR A 73 33.70 -11.33 31.43
N ASP A 74 34.82 -10.68 31.10
CA ASP A 74 36.17 -11.25 31.13
C ASP A 74 36.57 -11.54 32.61
N ARG A 75 36.61 -12.83 32.96
CA ARG A 75 36.82 -13.31 34.34
C ARG A 75 38.27 -13.66 34.64
N ASP A 76 39.01 -14.22 33.67
CA ASP A 76 40.41 -14.61 33.86
C ASP A 76 41.42 -13.51 33.48
N LYS A 77 40.98 -12.52 32.69
CA LYS A 77 41.69 -11.30 32.28
C LYS A 77 42.77 -11.52 31.25
N ASP A 78 42.57 -12.48 30.34
CA ASP A 78 43.39 -12.63 29.13
C ASP A 78 43.13 -11.54 28.07
N GLY A 79 42.02 -10.80 28.17
CA GLY A 79 41.63 -9.72 27.26
C GLY A 79 40.61 -10.12 26.19
N LYS A 80 40.00 -11.31 26.30
CA LYS A 80 38.94 -11.83 25.44
C LYS A 80 37.68 -12.16 26.24
N LEU A 81 36.66 -12.60 25.53
CA LEU A 81 35.49 -13.30 26.06
C LEU A 81 35.50 -14.71 25.49
N SER A 82 35.77 -15.71 26.34
CA SER A 82 35.68 -17.11 25.94
C SER A 82 34.22 -17.49 25.66
N GLN A 83 34.02 -18.56 24.90
CA GLN A 83 32.69 -19.14 24.65
C GLN A 83 31.92 -19.47 25.95
N ILE A 84 32.64 -19.83 27.02
CA ILE A 84 32.05 -20.08 28.34
C ILE A 84 31.59 -18.78 28.99
N GLU A 85 32.31 -17.67 28.82
CA GLU A 85 31.91 -16.37 29.38
C GLU A 85 30.70 -15.79 28.63
N LEU A 86 30.73 -15.80 27.29
CA LEU A 86 29.62 -15.37 26.43
C LEU A 86 28.32 -16.12 26.78
N ALA A 87 28.36 -17.46 26.82
CA ALA A 87 27.19 -18.30 27.17
C ALA A 87 26.72 -18.14 28.63
N ASN A 88 27.52 -17.53 29.51
CA ASN A 88 27.12 -17.18 30.88
C ASN A 88 26.46 -15.80 30.99
N VAL A 89 26.40 -14.99 29.93
CA VAL A 89 25.72 -13.68 29.93
C VAL A 89 24.28 -13.82 29.47
N THR A 90 23.39 -14.20 30.39
CA THR A 90 21.95 -14.13 30.17
C THR A 90 21.38 -12.72 30.34
N ASP A 91 22.10 -11.83 31.02
CA ASP A 91 21.61 -10.51 31.41
C ASP A 91 22.69 -9.42 31.21
N LEU A 92 22.36 -8.43 30.38
CA LEU A 92 23.23 -7.31 30.03
C LEU A 92 22.46 -5.99 30.21
N ASN A 93 22.64 -5.37 31.38
CA ASN A 93 22.33 -3.97 31.59
C ASN A 93 23.61 -3.14 31.41
N CYS A 94 23.59 -2.25 30.40
CA CYS A 94 24.56 -1.19 30.11
C CYS A 94 23.90 0.21 30.13
N ASP A 95 22.89 0.39 30.99
CA ASP A 95 22.10 1.61 31.09
C ASP A 95 22.90 2.82 31.62
N LYS A 96 22.42 4.02 31.30
CA LYS A 96 23.00 5.30 31.73
C LYS A 96 22.00 6.17 32.51
N SER A 97 21.27 5.53 33.43
CA SER A 97 20.22 6.18 34.24
C SER A 97 20.73 6.97 35.45
N TYR A 98 22.02 6.89 35.77
CA TYR A 98 22.60 7.59 36.92
C TYR A 98 22.85 9.08 36.64
N SER A 99 22.76 9.90 37.69
CA SER A 99 22.97 11.35 37.57
C SER A 99 24.45 11.69 37.35
N GLY A 100 24.70 12.67 36.48
CA GLY A 100 26.05 13.16 36.17
C GLY A 100 26.74 12.48 34.98
N VAL A 101 26.10 11.52 34.30
CA VAL A 101 26.59 10.97 33.03
C VAL A 101 26.81 12.08 32.01
N THR A 102 28.01 12.15 31.45
CA THR A 102 28.34 12.97 30.29
C THR A 102 28.08 12.21 28.97
N ASP A 103 27.85 12.91 27.87
CA ASP A 103 27.65 12.29 26.55
C ASP A 103 28.92 11.59 26.00
N ASP A 104 30.07 11.84 26.62
CA ASP A 104 31.33 11.11 26.37
C ASP A 104 31.40 9.77 27.10
N GLU A 105 30.58 9.55 28.15
CA GLU A 105 30.44 8.26 28.86
C GLU A 105 29.31 7.38 28.31
N LYS A 106 28.44 7.90 27.45
CA LYS A 106 27.35 7.14 26.83
C LYS A 106 27.86 6.27 25.68
N ILE A 107 27.21 5.13 25.48
CA ILE A 107 27.43 4.22 24.36
C ILE A 107 26.73 4.79 23.12
N LYS A 108 27.40 4.75 21.97
CA LYS A 108 26.92 5.24 20.67
C LYS A 108 26.65 4.10 19.68
N SER A 109 27.28 2.94 19.87
CA SER A 109 26.92 1.69 19.19
C SER A 109 27.11 0.48 20.11
N LEU A 110 26.20 -0.51 20.00
CA LEU A 110 26.32 -1.82 20.65
C LEU A 110 26.93 -2.89 19.75
N LYS A 111 27.62 -2.52 18.66
CA LYS A 111 28.34 -3.49 17.81
C LYS A 111 29.29 -4.36 18.67
N GLY A 112 29.14 -5.67 18.55
CA GLY A 112 29.66 -6.69 19.47
C GLY A 112 28.58 -7.34 20.36
N ILE A 113 27.33 -6.86 20.35
CA ILE A 113 26.21 -7.48 21.08
C ILE A 113 25.82 -8.84 20.50
N GLU A 114 26.08 -9.07 19.20
CA GLU A 114 25.81 -10.31 18.49
C GLU A 114 26.54 -11.54 19.06
N TYR A 115 27.66 -11.33 19.77
CA TYR A 115 28.44 -12.40 20.41
C TYR A 115 27.75 -12.98 21.67
N PHE A 116 26.77 -12.27 22.24
CA PHE A 116 26.02 -12.72 23.42
C PHE A 116 24.74 -13.47 23.01
N THR A 117 24.88 -14.60 22.31
CA THR A 117 23.74 -15.34 21.73
C THR A 117 22.76 -15.89 22.78
N SER A 118 23.23 -16.21 24.01
CA SER A 118 22.41 -16.68 25.13
C SER A 118 21.68 -15.58 25.93
N LEU A 119 21.73 -14.33 25.46
CA LEU A 119 21.17 -13.14 26.13
C LEU A 119 19.64 -13.18 26.17
N LYS A 120 19.08 -12.92 27.36
CA LYS A 120 17.63 -12.93 27.67
C LYS A 120 17.10 -11.57 28.10
N THR A 121 17.93 -10.77 28.75
CA THR A 121 17.60 -9.42 29.20
C THR A 121 18.64 -8.43 28.67
N LEU A 122 18.23 -7.50 27.81
CA LEU A 122 19.05 -6.38 27.37
C LEU A 122 18.43 -5.06 27.84
N SER A 123 19.19 -4.29 28.64
CA SER A 123 18.85 -2.90 28.98
C SER A 123 20.00 -2.00 28.56
N CYS A 124 19.72 -1.09 27.63
CA CYS A 124 20.69 -0.16 27.04
C CYS A 124 20.18 1.28 27.03
N LYS A 125 19.19 1.61 27.87
CA LYS A 125 18.55 2.92 27.90
C LYS A 125 19.47 4.09 28.26
N ARG A 126 19.05 5.30 27.86
CA ARG A 126 19.66 6.61 28.18
C ARG A 126 21.07 6.81 27.59
N ASN A 127 21.39 6.04 26.55
CA ASN A 127 22.63 6.09 25.79
C ASN A 127 22.47 7.06 24.59
N LEU A 128 23.24 6.86 23.51
CA LEU A 128 23.18 7.65 22.26
C LEU A 128 23.14 6.70 21.04
N LEU A 129 22.48 5.55 21.17
CA LEU A 129 22.40 4.55 20.10
C LEU A 129 21.56 5.10 18.95
N THR A 130 22.13 5.18 17.74
CA THR A 130 21.41 5.51 16.50
C THR A 130 20.88 4.27 15.78
N GLU A 131 21.43 3.10 16.09
CA GLU A 131 21.10 1.80 15.54
C GLU A 131 21.14 0.75 16.66
N LEU A 132 20.36 -0.33 16.50
CA LEU A 132 20.37 -1.48 17.41
C LEU A 132 20.04 -2.75 16.62
N ASP A 133 21.09 -3.51 16.28
CA ASP A 133 20.95 -4.88 15.78
C ASP A 133 21.02 -5.84 16.96
N VAL A 134 19.98 -6.63 17.14
CA VAL A 134 19.89 -7.73 18.12
C VAL A 134 19.55 -9.07 17.46
N SER A 135 19.64 -9.16 16.13
CA SER A 135 19.20 -10.33 15.32
C SER A 135 19.81 -11.67 15.73
N ASN A 136 21.01 -11.66 16.34
CA ASN A 136 21.71 -12.86 16.81
C ASN A 136 21.38 -13.22 18.27
N ASN A 137 20.69 -12.36 19.01
CA ASN A 137 20.31 -12.54 20.41
C ASN A 137 18.93 -13.24 20.53
N SER A 138 18.74 -14.34 19.80
CA SER A 138 17.42 -14.98 19.61
C SER A 138 16.76 -15.55 20.87
N GLU A 139 17.48 -15.67 21.99
CA GLU A 139 16.91 -16.01 23.30
C GLU A 139 16.30 -14.80 24.07
N LEU A 140 16.31 -13.58 23.50
CA LEU A 140 15.79 -12.37 24.15
C LEU A 140 14.32 -12.49 24.57
N LYS A 141 14.09 -12.12 25.83
CA LYS A 141 12.78 -12.06 26.51
C LYS A 141 12.40 -10.65 26.95
N SER A 142 13.37 -9.82 27.26
CA SER A 142 13.16 -8.43 27.65
C SER A 142 14.18 -7.52 26.97
N LEU A 143 13.68 -6.47 26.30
CA LEU A 143 14.48 -5.43 25.67
C LEU A 143 14.02 -4.05 26.14
N ASP A 144 14.97 -3.26 26.62
CA ASP A 144 14.80 -1.91 27.17
C ASP A 144 15.83 -0.98 26.53
N CYS A 145 15.41 -0.27 25.48
CA CYS A 145 16.23 0.65 24.70
C CYS A 145 15.77 2.12 24.80
N ASP A 146 15.03 2.46 25.86
CA ASP A 146 14.48 3.79 26.14
C ASP A 146 15.51 4.94 26.02
N GLU A 147 15.07 6.16 25.68
CA GLU A 147 15.87 7.38 25.66
C GLU A 147 17.18 7.24 24.87
N ASN A 148 17.08 6.78 23.62
CA ASN A 148 18.19 6.67 22.66
C ASN A 148 17.90 7.54 21.40
N GLN A 149 18.55 7.26 20.28
CA GLN A 149 18.41 7.98 19.01
C GLN A 149 18.03 7.04 17.84
N LEU A 150 17.39 5.89 18.15
CA LEU A 150 17.00 4.89 17.18
C LEU A 150 15.95 5.44 16.21
N SER A 151 16.21 5.33 14.90
CA SER A 151 15.26 5.71 13.84
C SER A 151 14.36 4.56 13.39
N ALA A 152 14.78 3.31 13.58
CA ALA A 152 13.98 2.12 13.37
C ALA A 152 14.37 1.03 14.37
N LEU A 153 13.45 0.11 14.66
CA LEU A 153 13.70 -1.09 15.48
C LEU A 153 12.95 -2.29 14.89
N ASP A 154 13.66 -3.39 14.65
CA ASP A 154 13.07 -4.65 14.23
C ASP A 154 13.36 -5.74 15.28
N VAL A 155 12.30 -6.31 15.84
CA VAL A 155 12.37 -7.43 16.77
C VAL A 155 11.61 -8.66 16.28
N SER A 156 11.13 -8.67 15.02
CA SER A 156 10.30 -9.74 14.46
C SER A 156 10.95 -11.14 14.52
N ASN A 157 12.27 -11.23 14.59
CA ASN A 157 12.99 -12.50 14.77
C ASN A 157 13.03 -13.00 16.24
N HIS A 158 12.34 -12.35 17.18
CA HIS A 158 12.31 -12.70 18.61
C HIS A 158 10.92 -13.19 19.06
N PRO A 159 10.50 -14.42 18.66
CA PRO A 159 9.18 -14.95 19.03
C PRO A 159 9.02 -15.24 20.53
N ALA A 160 10.12 -15.22 21.30
CA ALA A 160 10.16 -15.40 22.75
C ALA A 160 10.15 -14.08 23.55
N LEU A 161 10.11 -12.91 22.89
CA LEU A 161 10.11 -11.60 23.53
C LEU A 161 8.80 -11.38 24.31
N GLU A 162 8.91 -11.10 25.61
CA GLU A 162 7.78 -10.94 26.54
C GLU A 162 7.55 -9.46 26.91
N ASP A 163 8.61 -8.65 27.02
CA ASP A 163 8.53 -7.22 27.33
C ASP A 163 9.46 -6.39 26.41
N LEU A 164 8.92 -5.35 25.78
CA LEU A 164 9.67 -4.39 24.96
C LEU A 164 9.38 -2.94 25.39
N SER A 165 10.45 -2.16 25.57
CA SER A 165 10.38 -0.70 25.78
C SER A 165 11.37 0.03 24.87
N SER A 166 10.84 0.93 24.04
CA SER A 166 11.57 1.82 23.13
C SER A 166 11.35 3.32 23.44
N TYR A 167 10.68 3.64 24.55
CA TYR A 167 10.18 4.99 24.91
C TYR A 167 11.20 6.11 24.66
N HIS A 168 10.76 7.21 24.05
CA HIS A 168 11.60 8.36 23.69
C HIS A 168 12.77 8.01 22.75
N ASN A 169 12.47 7.32 21.65
CA ASN A 169 13.31 7.24 20.46
C ASN A 169 12.64 7.95 19.25
N PRO A 170 13.41 8.49 18.30
CA PRO A 170 12.88 9.06 17.05
C PRO A 170 12.46 7.98 16.03
N LEU A 171 11.79 6.91 16.47
CA LEU A 171 11.38 5.80 15.61
C LEU A 171 10.38 6.25 14.54
N THR A 172 10.67 5.93 13.28
CA THR A 172 9.73 5.99 12.14
C THR A 172 9.10 4.63 11.84
N ALA A 173 9.75 3.54 12.29
CA ALA A 173 9.28 2.16 12.09
C ALA A 173 9.61 1.26 13.30
N LEU A 174 8.65 0.43 13.69
CA LEU A 174 8.77 -0.54 14.77
C LEU A 174 8.13 -1.87 14.34
N ASN A 175 8.94 -2.90 14.10
CA ASN A 175 8.47 -4.21 13.62
C ASN A 175 8.38 -5.24 14.76
N VAL A 176 7.15 -5.52 15.20
CA VAL A 176 6.79 -6.56 16.19
C VAL A 176 5.94 -7.70 15.59
N SER A 177 5.90 -7.81 14.26
CA SER A 177 4.97 -8.66 13.50
C SER A 177 5.01 -10.17 13.81
N ASN A 178 6.08 -10.65 14.44
CA ASN A 178 6.26 -12.05 14.85
C ASN A 178 6.74 -12.16 16.32
N CYS A 179 6.18 -11.31 17.19
CA CYS A 179 6.37 -11.38 18.65
C CYS A 179 5.12 -11.90 19.39
N PRO A 180 4.66 -13.15 19.16
CA PRO A 180 3.40 -13.66 19.73
C PRO A 180 3.40 -13.77 21.25
N ALA A 181 4.57 -13.84 21.89
CA ALA A 181 4.75 -13.90 23.34
C ALA A 181 4.71 -12.53 24.04
N LEU A 182 4.66 -11.42 23.29
CA LEU A 182 4.80 -10.06 23.81
C LEU A 182 3.60 -9.68 24.70
N LYS A 183 3.86 -9.31 25.95
CA LYS A 183 2.89 -8.94 26.99
C LYS A 183 2.88 -7.44 27.24
N THR A 184 4.05 -6.81 27.31
CA THR A 184 4.20 -5.37 27.48
C THR A 184 4.89 -4.79 26.25
N LEU A 185 4.26 -3.81 25.60
CA LEU A 185 4.91 -2.96 24.61
C LEU A 185 4.82 -1.49 25.06
N SER A 186 5.95 -0.81 25.12
CA SER A 186 6.06 0.63 25.35
C SER A 186 6.86 1.29 24.23
N CYS A 187 6.21 2.21 23.53
CA CYS A 187 6.79 3.11 22.51
C CYS A 187 6.32 4.56 22.74
N GLU A 188 5.92 4.89 23.98
CA GLU A 188 5.38 6.20 24.32
C GLU A 188 6.35 7.34 23.97
N GLY A 189 5.82 8.39 23.34
CA GLY A 189 6.59 9.55 22.92
C GLY A 189 7.56 9.30 21.75
N ASP A 190 7.45 8.18 21.03
CA ASP A 190 8.20 7.90 19.81
C ASP A 190 7.59 8.69 18.64
N ARG A 191 7.78 10.02 18.68
CA ARG A 191 7.05 11.09 17.97
C ARG A 191 7.10 11.07 16.43
N LEU A 192 7.66 10.05 15.79
CA LEU A 192 7.71 9.92 14.32
C LEU A 192 7.02 8.63 13.83
N LEU A 193 6.45 7.83 14.73
CA LEU A 193 5.81 6.56 14.42
C LEU A 193 4.36 6.80 13.95
N SER A 194 4.15 6.84 12.63
CA SER A 194 2.84 7.07 12.02
C SER A 194 1.94 5.84 11.98
N GLU A 195 2.51 4.64 12.04
CA GLU A 195 1.78 3.37 11.99
C GLU A 195 2.36 2.35 12.97
N LEU A 196 1.50 1.57 13.62
CA LEU A 196 1.88 0.45 14.49
C LEU A 196 0.92 -0.72 14.28
N ASP A 197 1.47 -1.88 13.93
CA ASP A 197 0.73 -3.14 13.86
C ASP A 197 1.19 -4.07 14.99
N VAL A 198 0.27 -4.37 15.91
CA VAL A 198 0.46 -5.35 16.99
C VAL A 198 -0.36 -6.61 16.78
N SER A 199 -1.03 -6.80 15.64
CA SER A 199 -2.06 -7.82 15.42
C SER A 199 -1.64 -9.27 15.72
N SER A 200 -0.37 -9.60 15.52
CA SER A 200 0.22 -10.92 15.84
C SER A 200 0.63 -11.09 17.31
N CYS A 201 0.68 -10.02 18.12
CA CYS A 201 1.06 -10.03 19.54
C CYS A 201 -0.09 -10.59 20.41
N SER A 202 -0.46 -11.85 20.20
CA SER A 202 -1.66 -12.45 20.81
C SER A 202 -1.62 -12.53 22.35
N ALA A 203 -0.44 -12.50 22.96
CA ALA A 203 -0.27 -12.48 24.42
C ALA A 203 -0.50 -11.10 25.07
N LEU A 204 -0.60 -10.02 24.30
CA LEU A 204 -0.46 -8.62 24.77
C LEU A 204 -1.41 -8.28 25.93
N GLU A 205 -0.81 -7.88 27.05
CA GLU A 205 -1.48 -7.46 28.29
C GLU A 205 -1.54 -5.93 28.40
N LYS A 206 -0.51 -5.22 27.94
CA LYS A 206 -0.36 -3.77 28.06
C LYS A 206 0.27 -3.17 26.81
N LEU A 207 -0.35 -2.11 26.28
CA LEU A 207 0.22 -1.29 25.21
C LEU A 207 0.28 0.18 25.63
N TYR A 208 1.48 0.77 25.57
CA TYR A 208 1.75 2.19 25.75
C TYR A 208 2.28 2.72 24.41
N CYS A 209 1.49 3.52 23.73
CA CYS A 209 1.78 4.07 22.39
C CYS A 209 1.21 5.48 22.21
N ASN A 210 1.11 6.24 23.31
CA ASN A 210 0.64 7.63 23.28
C ASN A 210 1.74 8.61 22.85
N ALA A 211 1.33 9.80 22.36
CA ALA A 211 2.23 10.86 21.91
C ALA A 211 3.23 10.45 20.79
N CYS A 212 2.87 9.46 19.97
CA CYS A 212 3.69 8.90 18.89
C CYS A 212 3.45 9.56 17.52
N GLN A 213 2.30 10.23 17.35
CA GLN A 213 1.72 10.68 16.07
C GLN A 213 1.05 9.57 15.23
N LEU A 214 0.71 8.43 15.82
CA LEU A 214 0.07 7.30 15.11
C LEU A 214 -1.22 7.73 14.39
N SER A 215 -1.23 7.62 13.07
CA SER A 215 -2.43 7.68 12.22
C SER A 215 -3.09 6.31 12.05
N VAL A 216 -2.33 5.22 12.16
CA VAL A 216 -2.83 3.84 12.09
C VAL A 216 -2.38 3.06 13.31
N LEU A 217 -3.33 2.40 14.00
CA LEU A 217 -3.05 1.41 15.03
C LEU A 217 -3.84 0.13 14.69
N VAL A 218 -3.14 -0.92 14.25
CA VAL A 218 -3.76 -2.22 13.92
C VAL A 218 -3.72 -3.10 15.16
N LEU A 219 -4.90 -3.30 15.77
CA LEU A 219 -5.10 -4.25 16.85
C LEU A 219 -5.59 -5.60 16.31
N GLY A 220 -5.10 -6.68 16.91
CA GLY A 220 -5.56 -8.04 16.67
C GLY A 220 -6.56 -8.51 17.73
N ASN A 221 -6.69 -9.83 17.83
CA ASN A 221 -7.41 -10.45 18.93
C ASN A 221 -6.48 -10.59 20.15
N HIS A 222 -6.62 -9.68 21.12
CA HIS A 222 -5.81 -9.67 22.34
C HIS A 222 -6.65 -10.08 23.57
N PRO A 223 -6.84 -11.39 23.82
CA PRO A 223 -7.71 -11.87 24.90
C PRO A 223 -7.22 -11.51 26.31
N ASN A 224 -5.96 -11.11 26.47
CA ASN A 224 -5.36 -10.72 27.76
C ASN A 224 -5.28 -9.20 27.97
N LEU A 225 -5.62 -8.38 26.97
CA LEU A 225 -5.36 -6.94 26.99
C LEU A 225 -6.09 -6.28 28.15
N MET A 226 -5.32 -5.69 29.06
CA MET A 226 -5.80 -5.13 30.31
C MET A 226 -5.39 -3.68 30.55
N TYR A 227 -4.58 -3.11 29.65
CA TYR A 227 -4.23 -1.70 29.58
C TYR A 227 -3.91 -1.30 28.13
N LEU A 228 -4.50 -0.20 27.67
CA LEU A 228 -4.19 0.44 26.39
C LEU A 228 -4.09 1.94 26.63
N ASN A 229 -2.95 2.52 26.29
CA ASN A 229 -2.82 3.96 26.08
C ASN A 229 -2.39 4.26 24.66
N CYS A 230 -3.28 4.92 23.92
CA CYS A 230 -3.07 5.43 22.56
C CYS A 230 -3.54 6.89 22.45
N SER A 231 -3.52 7.65 23.57
CA SER A 231 -3.86 9.07 23.59
C SER A 231 -2.86 9.93 22.82
N GLU A 232 -3.24 11.18 22.51
CA GLU A 232 -2.31 12.18 21.94
C GLU A 232 -1.66 11.73 20.62
N ASN A 233 -2.45 11.06 19.79
CA ASN A 233 -2.07 10.56 18.46
C ASN A 233 -2.97 11.16 17.37
N ARG A 234 -2.82 10.65 16.15
CA ARG A 234 -3.54 11.07 14.95
C ARG A 234 -4.57 10.04 14.47
N LEU A 235 -5.04 9.18 15.36
CA LEU A 235 -6.01 8.14 15.02
C LEU A 235 -7.36 8.77 14.68
N THR A 236 -8.04 8.23 13.67
CA THR A 236 -9.41 8.58 13.26
C THR A 236 -10.41 7.48 13.63
N SER A 237 -9.92 6.29 13.90
CA SER A 237 -10.72 5.12 14.25
C SER A 237 -9.93 4.25 15.22
N LEU A 238 -10.63 3.34 15.89
CA LEU A 238 -10.01 2.26 16.66
C LEU A 238 -10.93 1.04 16.60
N ASN A 239 -10.36 -0.13 16.34
CA ASN A 239 -11.11 -1.38 16.22
C ASN A 239 -10.56 -2.40 17.22
N ILE A 240 -11.28 -2.63 18.33
CA ILE A 240 -10.91 -3.56 19.40
C ILE A 240 -11.69 -4.86 19.20
N ILE A 241 -11.00 -5.92 18.79
CA ILE A 241 -11.61 -7.21 18.41
C ILE A 241 -11.43 -8.24 19.53
N GLY A 242 -12.49 -9.01 19.83
CA GLY A 242 -12.38 -10.29 20.54
C GLY A 242 -12.13 -10.24 22.05
N SER A 243 -12.29 -9.08 22.70
CA SER A 243 -11.87 -8.79 24.07
C SER A 243 -12.73 -9.43 25.18
N ASN A 244 -12.79 -10.77 25.21
CA ASN A 244 -13.55 -11.59 26.16
C ASN A 244 -13.16 -11.40 27.65
N ALA A 245 -12.08 -10.67 27.96
CA ALA A 245 -11.59 -10.43 29.32
C ALA A 245 -11.75 -8.98 29.83
N ILE A 246 -12.28 -8.04 29.04
CA ILE A 246 -12.52 -6.68 29.52
C ILE A 246 -13.85 -6.63 30.28
N ASP A 247 -13.75 -6.92 31.56
CA ASP A 247 -14.71 -6.56 32.60
C ASP A 247 -14.83 -5.02 32.72
N GLN A 248 -16.03 -4.50 33.01
CA GLN A 248 -16.30 -3.08 33.24
C GLN A 248 -15.44 -2.49 34.38
N SER A 249 -14.97 -3.32 35.32
CA SER A 249 -13.99 -2.92 36.35
C SER A 249 -12.63 -2.44 35.82
N ARG A 250 -12.44 -2.45 34.49
CA ARG A 250 -11.19 -2.08 33.80
C ARG A 250 -11.28 -0.78 33.00
N TYR A 251 -12.36 -0.01 33.10
CA TYR A 251 -12.58 1.21 32.31
C TYR A 251 -11.41 2.22 32.41
N ASP A 252 -10.87 2.45 33.61
CA ASP A 252 -9.75 3.37 33.92
C ASP A 252 -8.40 2.98 33.27
N ARG A 253 -8.40 2.07 32.28
CA ARG A 253 -7.20 1.52 31.64
C ARG A 253 -7.23 1.59 30.11
N PHE A 254 -8.22 2.26 29.53
CA PHE A 254 -8.31 2.53 28.09
C PHE A 254 -8.25 4.04 27.84
N HIS A 255 -7.03 4.53 27.56
CA HIS A 255 -6.72 5.94 27.38
C HIS A 255 -6.66 6.24 25.87
N THR A 256 -7.77 6.78 25.34
CA THR A 256 -7.99 7.00 23.89
C THR A 256 -8.24 8.47 23.53
N TYR A 257 -8.18 9.37 24.52
CA TYR A 257 -8.47 10.79 24.37
C TYR A 257 -7.39 11.57 23.59
N SER A 258 -7.69 12.82 23.22
CA SER A 258 -6.76 13.72 22.51
C SER A 258 -6.24 13.15 21.18
N ASN A 259 -7.03 12.33 20.49
CA ASN A 259 -6.72 11.90 19.13
C ASN A 259 -7.27 12.91 18.11
N SER A 260 -6.39 13.41 17.25
CA SER A 260 -6.64 14.56 16.37
C SER A 260 -5.94 14.40 15.02
N TYR A 261 -6.70 14.42 13.93
CA TYR A 261 -6.19 14.26 12.56
C TYR A 261 -6.49 15.50 11.72
N ASP A 262 -5.52 15.96 10.92
CA ASP A 262 -5.64 17.17 10.12
C ASP A 262 -6.32 16.86 8.77
N ILE A 263 -7.44 17.52 8.45
CA ILE A 263 -8.11 17.44 7.14
C ILE A 263 -8.20 18.81 6.47
N VAL A 264 -8.16 18.80 5.14
CA VAL A 264 -8.51 19.96 4.31
C VAL A 264 -9.75 19.60 3.49
N VAL A 265 -10.77 20.45 3.53
CA VAL A 265 -12.09 20.18 2.92
C VAL A 265 -12.38 21.18 1.82
N ALA A 266 -12.85 20.69 0.67
CA ALA A 266 -13.30 21.52 -0.44
C ALA A 266 -14.84 21.63 -0.40
N ASP A 267 -15.37 22.85 -0.52
CA ASP A 267 -16.82 23.12 -0.50
C ASP A 267 -17.59 22.46 0.68
N ASN A 268 -16.90 22.33 1.83
CA ASN A 268 -17.34 21.67 3.07
C ASN A 268 -17.49 20.13 2.98
N ARG A 269 -16.86 19.46 2.01
CA ARG A 269 -16.94 18.02 1.79
C ARG A 269 -15.57 17.35 1.94
N TYR A 270 -15.58 16.07 2.34
CA TYR A 270 -14.39 15.23 2.45
C TYR A 270 -14.74 13.75 2.27
N ARG A 271 -13.90 12.96 1.58
CA ARG A 271 -14.13 11.50 1.42
C ARG A 271 -13.63 10.70 2.61
N LEU A 272 -14.52 9.96 3.27
CA LEU A 272 -14.20 9.21 4.48
C LEU A 272 -13.17 8.09 4.23
N SER A 273 -13.14 7.52 3.03
CA SER A 273 -12.12 6.57 2.57
C SER A 273 -10.70 7.16 2.41
N LYS A 274 -10.48 8.46 2.67
CA LYS A 274 -9.15 9.06 2.80
C LYS A 274 -8.64 9.09 4.25
N LEU A 275 -9.51 8.86 5.24
CA LEU A 275 -9.11 8.76 6.64
C LEU A 275 -8.31 7.44 6.85
N PRO A 276 -7.24 7.46 7.65
CA PRO A 276 -6.44 6.27 7.94
C PRO A 276 -7.22 5.24 8.79
N GLY A 277 -6.61 4.07 9.02
CA GLY A 277 -7.11 3.07 9.97
C GLY A 277 -8.34 2.26 9.52
N ASN A 278 -8.67 2.27 8.22
CA ASN A 278 -9.89 1.67 7.66
C ASN A 278 -11.16 2.22 8.32
N PHE A 279 -11.34 3.54 8.22
CA PHE A 279 -12.45 4.26 8.84
C PHE A 279 -13.82 3.77 8.34
N ASP A 280 -14.58 3.17 9.24
CA ASP A 280 -15.97 2.75 9.01
C ASP A 280 -16.94 3.80 9.60
N ALA A 281 -17.65 4.50 8.72
CA ALA A 281 -18.59 5.56 9.07
C ALA A 281 -19.84 5.08 9.84
N SER A 282 -20.20 3.79 9.73
CA SER A 282 -21.38 3.24 10.42
C SER A 282 -21.21 3.12 11.94
N LYS A 283 -19.98 3.28 12.43
CA LYS A 283 -19.59 3.28 13.85
C LYS A 283 -19.54 4.69 14.47
N VAL A 284 -19.87 5.72 13.71
CA VAL A 284 -19.83 7.12 14.18
C VAL A 284 -21.11 7.43 14.98
N GLU A 285 -20.92 8.01 16.16
CA GLU A 285 -21.97 8.41 17.10
C GLU A 285 -21.69 9.85 17.60
N ASP A 286 -22.73 10.59 18.01
CA ASP A 286 -22.62 11.90 18.66
C ASP A 286 -21.72 12.95 17.94
N SER A 287 -21.77 13.05 16.60
CA SER A 287 -20.93 14.00 15.85
C SER A 287 -21.37 15.46 16.01
N GLN A 288 -20.41 16.39 15.96
CA GLN A 288 -20.58 17.85 16.04
C GLN A 288 -19.62 18.54 15.06
N GLY A 289 -20.04 19.65 14.44
CA GLY A 289 -19.25 20.35 13.41
C GLY A 289 -19.32 19.70 12.02
N GLY A 290 -20.04 18.58 11.89
CA GLY A 290 -20.22 17.86 10.65
C GLY A 290 -21.07 16.59 10.80
N SER A 291 -21.45 16.04 9.65
CA SER A 291 -22.30 14.85 9.50
C SER A 291 -21.63 13.81 8.60
N PHE A 292 -21.70 12.54 9.01
CA PHE A 292 -21.01 11.43 8.36
C PHE A 292 -22.04 10.58 7.61
N ASP A 293 -21.87 10.41 6.30
CA ASP A 293 -22.70 9.57 5.45
C ASP A 293 -21.93 8.30 5.03
N ALA A 294 -22.40 7.16 5.52
CA ALA A 294 -21.85 5.84 5.23
C ALA A 294 -22.29 5.26 3.87
N GLU A 295 -23.39 5.74 3.28
CA GLU A 295 -23.86 5.28 1.96
C GLU A 295 -23.13 6.00 0.83
N SER A 296 -22.87 7.31 0.96
CA SER A 296 -22.07 8.07 -0.02
C SER A 296 -20.57 8.13 0.27
N ASN A 297 -20.12 7.70 1.47
CA ASN A 297 -18.73 7.76 1.93
C ASN A 297 -18.19 9.21 2.04
N ILE A 298 -19.05 10.14 2.46
CA ILE A 298 -18.76 11.58 2.56
C ILE A 298 -18.97 12.08 4.00
N LEU A 299 -18.02 12.88 4.48
CA LEU A 299 -18.21 13.83 5.58
C LEU A 299 -18.67 15.16 4.97
N THR A 300 -19.82 15.66 5.43
CA THR A 300 -20.27 17.04 5.16
C THR A 300 -20.06 17.86 6.43
N VAL A 301 -19.15 18.82 6.37
CA VAL A 301 -18.75 19.72 7.47
C VAL A 301 -19.74 20.88 7.59
N ASP A 302 -19.98 21.37 8.81
CA ASP A 302 -20.77 22.58 9.03
C ASP A 302 -20.02 23.83 8.53
N PRO A 303 -20.68 24.79 7.85
CA PRO A 303 -20.02 25.97 7.30
C PRO A 303 -19.24 26.78 8.35
N ASN A 304 -17.95 27.01 8.07
CA ASN A 304 -16.98 27.67 8.97
C ASN A 304 -16.57 26.86 10.22
N ALA A 305 -16.95 25.58 10.37
CA ALA A 305 -16.45 24.76 11.47
C ALA A 305 -14.95 24.48 11.29
N THR A 306 -14.15 24.77 12.33
CA THR A 306 -12.68 24.54 12.35
C THR A 306 -12.32 23.17 12.93
N GLU A 307 -13.29 22.43 13.46
CA GLU A 307 -13.14 21.08 13.97
C GLU A 307 -14.43 20.27 13.72
N VAL A 308 -14.28 18.98 13.45
CA VAL A 308 -15.37 17.99 13.56
C VAL A 308 -15.02 17.07 14.72
N THR A 309 -15.89 16.95 15.71
CA THR A 309 -15.71 15.99 16.80
C THR A 309 -16.77 14.90 16.74
N TYR A 310 -16.41 13.68 17.12
CA TYR A 310 -17.33 12.54 17.13
C TYR A 310 -16.92 11.49 18.16
N THR A 311 -17.89 10.68 18.55
CA THR A 311 -17.68 9.44 19.29
C THR A 311 -17.61 8.29 18.29
N TYR A 312 -16.76 7.30 18.54
CA TYR A 312 -16.60 6.14 17.66
C TYR A 312 -16.80 4.84 18.44
N ASN A 313 -17.64 3.95 17.90
CA ASN A 313 -17.90 2.64 18.45
C ASN A 313 -16.73 1.70 18.13
N CYS A 314 -15.85 1.50 19.12
CA CYS A 314 -14.60 0.79 18.95
C CYS A 314 -14.75 -0.73 19.07
N GLY A 315 -15.93 -1.24 19.41
CA GLY A 315 -16.19 -2.65 19.73
C GLY A 315 -17.11 -2.77 20.94
N THR A 316 -17.21 -3.97 21.51
CA THR A 316 -18.06 -4.25 22.69
C THR A 316 -17.30 -5.01 23.77
N TYR A 317 -17.50 -4.63 25.03
CA TYR A 317 -17.06 -5.36 26.20
C TYR A 317 -17.72 -6.75 26.29
N ALA A 318 -17.13 -7.66 27.06
CA ALA A 318 -17.69 -8.99 27.32
C ALA A 318 -19.07 -8.96 28.03
N SER A 319 -19.43 -7.83 28.65
CA SER A 319 -20.76 -7.58 29.23
C SER A 319 -21.83 -7.15 28.23
N GLY A 320 -21.45 -6.83 26.98
CA GLY A 320 -22.34 -6.34 25.92
C GLY A 320 -22.40 -4.82 25.73
N ASP A 321 -21.80 -4.04 26.64
CA ASP A 321 -21.71 -2.58 26.48
C ASP A 321 -20.69 -2.19 25.39
N SER A 322 -20.94 -1.06 24.69
CA SER A 322 -20.02 -0.54 23.67
C SER A 322 -18.77 0.09 24.28
N ILE A 323 -17.61 -0.22 23.69
CA ILE A 323 -16.36 0.51 23.92
C ILE A 323 -16.40 1.76 23.03
N LYS A 324 -16.17 2.95 23.60
CA LYS A 324 -16.28 4.22 22.87
C LYS A 324 -15.03 5.08 23.07
N ALA A 325 -14.54 5.67 21.99
CA ALA A 325 -13.48 6.68 22.01
C ALA A 325 -13.99 7.98 21.38
N LYS A 326 -13.31 9.11 21.63
CA LYS A 326 -13.61 10.40 21.00
C LYS A 326 -12.44 10.88 20.16
N PHE A 327 -12.78 11.37 18.98
CA PHE A 327 -11.84 11.77 17.93
C PHE A 327 -12.20 13.17 17.41
N THR A 328 -11.17 13.89 16.96
CA THR A 328 -11.29 15.22 16.34
C THR A 328 -10.66 15.20 14.95
N LEU A 329 -11.33 15.79 13.95
CA LEU A 329 -10.71 16.19 12.70
C LEU A 329 -10.51 17.71 12.74
N ASN A 330 -9.28 18.19 12.60
CA ASN A 330 -8.99 19.61 12.49
C ASN A 330 -9.28 20.05 11.07
N VAL A 331 -10.13 21.05 10.87
CA VAL A 331 -10.65 21.41 9.54
C VAL A 331 -9.97 22.66 9.01
N THR A 332 -9.25 22.52 7.89
CA THR A 332 -8.89 23.64 7.02
C THR A 332 -9.86 23.71 5.85
N HIS A 333 -10.49 24.86 5.62
CA HIS A 333 -11.38 25.06 4.46
C HIS A 333 -10.58 25.52 3.24
N HIS A 334 -10.80 24.87 2.10
CA HIS A 334 -10.28 25.26 0.79
C HIS A 334 -11.45 25.62 -0.15
N THR A 335 -11.28 26.70 -0.92
CA THR A 335 -12.24 27.14 -1.94
C THR A 335 -11.59 26.96 -3.30
N HIS A 336 -12.19 26.17 -4.19
CA HIS A 336 -11.61 25.89 -5.50
C HIS A 336 -11.59 27.12 -6.41
N HIS A 337 -10.41 27.63 -6.75
CA HIS A 337 -10.25 28.61 -7.83
C HIS A 337 -10.06 27.89 -9.17
N TYR A 338 -11.01 28.09 -10.09
CA TYR A 338 -11.07 27.36 -11.35
C TYR A 338 -10.54 28.19 -12.53
N GLY A 339 -9.64 27.59 -13.32
CA GLY A 339 -9.10 28.17 -14.54
C GLY A 339 -10.04 28.07 -15.76
N ASP A 340 -9.46 27.93 -16.95
CA ASP A 340 -10.19 27.70 -18.20
C ASP A 340 -10.92 26.34 -18.21
N TRP A 341 -11.86 26.17 -19.15
CA TRP A 341 -12.53 24.88 -19.36
C TRP A 341 -11.57 23.89 -20.04
N LEU A 342 -11.49 22.69 -19.47
CA LEU A 342 -10.86 21.52 -20.06
C LEU A 342 -11.96 20.65 -20.70
N HIS A 343 -11.60 19.82 -21.67
CA HIS A 343 -12.54 18.91 -22.33
C HIS A 343 -11.84 17.70 -22.95
N ASP A 344 -12.61 16.63 -23.16
CA ASP A 344 -12.34 15.62 -24.17
C ASP A 344 -13.60 15.40 -25.04
N GLU A 345 -13.78 14.23 -25.67
CA GLU A 345 -14.87 14.00 -26.63
C GLU A 345 -16.24 13.83 -25.97
N THR A 346 -16.30 13.38 -24.71
CA THR A 346 -17.56 13.11 -24.03
C THR A 346 -17.98 14.27 -23.13
N ASP A 347 -17.02 14.92 -22.46
CA ASP A 347 -17.30 15.89 -21.40
C ASP A 347 -16.39 17.12 -21.45
N HIS A 348 -16.85 18.18 -20.78
CA HIS A 348 -16.02 19.28 -20.31
C HIS A 348 -16.01 19.33 -18.79
N TRP A 349 -14.94 19.88 -18.22
CA TRP A 349 -14.76 20.06 -16.78
C TRP A 349 -13.86 21.26 -16.51
N LYS A 350 -13.79 21.71 -15.27
CA LYS A 350 -12.74 22.60 -14.79
C LYS A 350 -11.84 21.85 -13.81
N LYS A 351 -10.67 22.42 -13.53
CA LYS A 351 -9.77 21.93 -12.49
C LYS A 351 -9.36 23.11 -11.61
N CYS A 352 -9.26 22.88 -10.30
CA CYS A 352 -8.69 23.87 -9.39
C CYS A 352 -7.23 24.15 -9.79
N THR A 353 -6.88 25.43 -9.87
CA THR A 353 -5.55 25.90 -10.27
C THR A 353 -4.61 26.20 -9.10
N ASP A 354 -5.11 26.11 -7.86
CA ASP A 354 -4.34 26.42 -6.66
C ASP A 354 -3.28 25.35 -6.38
N SER A 355 -2.05 25.78 -6.13
CA SER A 355 -0.89 24.90 -5.90
C SER A 355 -0.97 24.07 -4.63
N ASP A 356 -1.80 24.51 -3.68
CA ASP A 356 -2.10 23.89 -2.39
C ASP A 356 -3.49 23.26 -2.33
N CYS A 357 -4.17 23.12 -3.49
CA CYS A 357 -5.44 22.40 -3.57
C CYS A 357 -5.28 20.95 -3.07
N PRO A 358 -6.00 20.52 -2.02
CA PRO A 358 -5.88 19.17 -1.47
C PRO A 358 -6.52 18.11 -2.38
N GLU A 359 -7.53 18.51 -3.16
CA GLU A 359 -8.41 17.60 -3.89
C GLU A 359 -8.59 18.06 -5.36
N PRO A 360 -7.49 18.25 -6.12
CA PRO A 360 -7.56 18.83 -7.47
C PRO A 360 -8.27 17.91 -8.47
N GLU A 361 -8.44 16.61 -8.17
CA GLU A 361 -9.25 15.68 -8.95
C GLU A 361 -10.74 15.73 -8.60
N GLU A 362 -11.11 16.17 -7.40
CA GLU A 362 -12.52 16.26 -7.00
C GLU A 362 -13.18 17.49 -7.59
N SER A 363 -12.43 18.60 -7.67
CA SER A 363 -12.77 19.80 -8.45
C SER A 363 -13.13 19.49 -9.92
N VAL A 364 -12.56 18.42 -10.47
CA VAL A 364 -12.93 17.89 -11.80
C VAL A 364 -14.27 17.18 -11.74
N THR A 365 -14.47 16.27 -10.77
CA THR A 365 -15.73 15.50 -10.66
C THR A 365 -16.97 16.36 -10.40
N GLU A 366 -16.85 17.48 -9.69
CA GLU A 366 -17.97 18.39 -9.43
C GLU A 366 -18.31 19.30 -10.62
N THR A 367 -17.38 19.49 -11.56
CA THR A 367 -17.56 20.35 -12.74
C THR A 367 -17.64 19.57 -14.06
N LYS A 368 -17.45 18.24 -14.05
CA LYS A 368 -17.55 17.36 -15.23
C LYS A 368 -19.01 17.26 -15.69
N ALA A 369 -19.27 17.67 -16.91
CA ALA A 369 -20.56 17.57 -17.57
C ALA A 369 -20.42 17.22 -19.06
N ALA A 370 -21.38 16.47 -19.57
CA ALA A 370 -21.48 16.16 -20.99
C ALA A 370 -21.70 17.45 -21.82
N HIS A 371 -21.20 17.44 -23.06
CA HIS A 371 -21.25 18.62 -23.93
C HIS A 371 -22.65 19.05 -24.36
N ASP A 372 -23.04 20.29 -24.01
CA ASP A 372 -24.18 20.98 -24.62
C ASP A 372 -23.77 21.65 -25.94
N PHE A 373 -24.08 21.02 -27.07
CA PHE A 373 -23.73 21.51 -28.41
C PHE A 373 -24.79 22.44 -29.02
N ASP A 374 -24.37 23.43 -29.80
CA ASP A 374 -25.23 24.20 -30.70
C ASP A 374 -25.59 23.46 -32.01
N GLU A 375 -26.21 24.17 -32.96
CA GLU A 375 -26.64 23.61 -34.25
C GLU A 375 -25.41 23.31 -35.14
N GLU A 376 -24.40 24.16 -35.08
CA GLU A 376 -23.10 24.05 -35.75
C GLU A 376 -22.23 22.91 -35.19
N GLY A 377 -22.42 22.53 -33.93
CA GLY A 377 -21.72 21.45 -33.25
C GLY A 377 -20.57 21.88 -32.33
N VAL A 378 -20.53 23.14 -31.93
CA VAL A 378 -19.62 23.65 -30.90
C VAL A 378 -20.31 23.57 -29.53
N CYS A 379 -19.57 23.15 -28.50
CA CYS A 379 -20.09 23.12 -27.14
C CYS A 379 -20.18 24.55 -26.60
N LYS A 380 -21.39 24.97 -26.21
CA LYS A 380 -21.70 26.33 -25.73
C LYS A 380 -20.96 26.70 -24.42
N VAL A 381 -20.44 25.71 -23.70
CA VAL A 381 -19.80 25.86 -22.39
C VAL A 381 -18.28 25.98 -22.50
N CYS A 382 -17.63 25.08 -23.24
CA CYS A 382 -16.17 24.96 -23.32
C CYS A 382 -15.55 25.28 -24.69
N GLY A 383 -16.36 25.42 -25.75
CA GLY A 383 -15.87 25.63 -27.11
C GLY A 383 -15.41 24.38 -27.86
N TYR A 384 -15.50 23.18 -27.27
CA TYR A 384 -15.19 21.92 -27.96
C TYR A 384 -16.10 21.71 -29.18
N GLN A 385 -15.51 21.54 -30.36
CA GLN A 385 -16.24 21.24 -31.59
C GLN A 385 -16.32 19.72 -31.79
N ARG A 386 -17.54 19.16 -31.82
CA ARG A 386 -17.74 17.75 -32.21
C ARG A 386 -17.37 17.55 -33.67
N GLU A 387 -16.89 16.36 -34.01
CA GLU A 387 -16.75 15.96 -35.41
C GLU A 387 -18.12 15.98 -36.10
N THR A 388 -18.33 16.95 -36.99
CA THR A 388 -19.46 16.92 -37.94
C THR A 388 -19.08 16.02 -39.10
N ALA A 389 -19.99 15.12 -39.48
CA ALA A 389 -19.65 13.88 -40.16
C ALA A 389 -18.91 14.06 -41.51
N VAL A 390 -17.66 13.60 -41.55
CA VAL A 390 -16.87 13.28 -42.75
C VAL A 390 -16.73 11.75 -42.79
N PRO A 391 -16.83 11.07 -43.96
CA PRO A 391 -17.60 9.83 -44.05
C PRO A 391 -16.84 8.52 -43.71
N ASP A 392 -16.21 8.44 -42.55
CA ASP A 392 -15.34 7.31 -42.16
C ASP A 392 -15.90 6.36 -41.09
N ALA A 393 -17.03 5.74 -41.44
CA ALA A 393 -17.28 4.38 -40.97
C ALA A 393 -16.21 3.41 -41.53
N PRO A 394 -15.84 2.34 -40.79
CA PRO A 394 -15.03 1.26 -41.34
C PRO A 394 -15.78 0.57 -42.49
N ALA A 395 -15.05 0.10 -43.50
CA ALA A 395 -15.63 -0.52 -44.70
C ALA A 395 -16.13 -1.95 -44.44
N GLY A 396 -17.23 -2.09 -43.68
CA GLY A 396 -17.72 -3.39 -43.20
C GLY A 396 -19.21 -3.42 -42.88
N GLY A 397 -20.06 -3.51 -43.90
CA GLY A 397 -21.48 -3.87 -43.76
C GLY A 397 -22.48 -2.71 -43.92
N SER A 398 -23.20 -2.70 -45.04
CA SER A 398 -24.29 -1.74 -45.29
C SER A 398 -25.56 -2.11 -44.51
N GLY A 399 -25.96 -1.26 -43.56
CA GLY A 399 -27.25 -1.38 -42.85
C GLY A 399 -27.49 -0.21 -41.91
N THR A 400 -28.34 0.74 -42.31
CA THR A 400 -28.53 2.05 -41.64
C THR A 400 -29.24 2.00 -40.29
N ASP A 401 -29.65 0.82 -39.82
CA ASP A 401 -30.45 0.65 -38.60
C ASP A 401 -29.62 0.17 -37.39
N ASN A 402 -28.30 -0.02 -37.54
CA ASN A 402 -27.46 -0.75 -36.57
C ASN A 402 -26.33 0.04 -35.87
N ILE A 403 -26.31 1.38 -35.98
CA ILE A 403 -25.38 2.21 -35.17
C ILE A 403 -25.64 1.99 -33.66
N GLN A 404 -26.89 1.69 -33.29
CA GLN A 404 -27.29 1.34 -31.92
C GLN A 404 -27.02 -0.13 -31.55
N GLY A 405 -26.61 -0.97 -32.51
CA GLY A 405 -26.39 -2.42 -32.35
C GLY A 405 -24.91 -2.85 -32.26
N ALA A 406 -23.99 -2.11 -32.91
CA ALA A 406 -22.55 -2.42 -32.87
C ALA A 406 -21.94 -2.34 -31.45
N ILE A 407 -22.60 -1.61 -30.55
CA ILE A 407 -22.23 -1.44 -29.13
C ILE A 407 -22.45 -2.73 -28.30
N SER A 408 -23.33 -3.65 -28.74
CA SER A 408 -23.79 -4.79 -27.92
C SER A 408 -23.00 -6.09 -28.11
N ALA A 409 -21.85 -6.07 -28.81
CA ALA A 409 -21.20 -7.27 -29.35
C ALA A 409 -19.94 -7.77 -28.60
N VAL A 410 -19.50 -7.12 -27.51
CA VAL A 410 -18.35 -7.59 -26.69
C VAL A 410 -18.82 -7.98 -25.28
N VAL A 411 -19.72 -8.98 -25.20
CA VAL A 411 -20.14 -9.59 -23.93
C VAL A 411 -20.18 -11.12 -24.04
N VAL A 412 -19.04 -11.75 -23.75
CA VAL A 412 -18.92 -13.14 -23.28
C VAL A 412 -17.67 -13.19 -22.39
N GLY A 413 -17.71 -13.40 -21.08
CA GLY A 413 -18.77 -13.54 -20.06
C GLY A 413 -18.07 -13.93 -18.74
N ALA A 414 -18.59 -13.78 -17.52
CA ALA A 414 -19.89 -13.30 -17.01
C ALA A 414 -19.62 -12.64 -15.61
N ALA A 415 -20.56 -12.08 -14.85
CA ALA A 415 -22.02 -12.15 -14.89
C ALA A 415 -22.68 -10.92 -14.22
N ALA A 416 -24.00 -10.79 -14.45
CA ALA A 416 -24.94 -9.89 -13.77
C ALA A 416 -24.83 -8.37 -14.00
N GLY A 417 -25.99 -7.70 -14.00
CA GLY A 417 -26.13 -6.25 -13.83
C GLY A 417 -26.05 -5.42 -15.10
N ALA A 418 -27.02 -4.51 -15.27
CA ALA A 418 -26.87 -3.34 -16.12
C ALA A 418 -26.38 -2.19 -15.24
N ILE A 419 -25.17 -1.67 -15.48
CA ILE A 419 -24.63 -0.45 -14.84
C ILE A 419 -23.33 -0.02 -15.58
N ILE A 420 -23.13 1.30 -15.71
CA ILE A 420 -21.93 2.00 -16.22
C ILE A 420 -21.54 1.77 -17.70
N TYR A 421 -21.33 2.88 -18.43
CA TYR A 421 -20.66 2.91 -19.74
C TYR A 421 -19.30 3.65 -19.71
N GLU A 422 -18.94 4.31 -18.59
CA GLU A 422 -17.69 5.10 -18.45
C GLU A 422 -16.48 4.31 -17.94
N ALA A 423 -16.63 3.40 -16.97
CA ALA A 423 -15.49 2.65 -16.41
C ALA A 423 -14.87 1.65 -17.41
N GLY A 424 -15.59 1.33 -18.49
CA GLY A 424 -15.19 0.33 -19.48
C GLY A 424 -13.83 0.63 -20.11
N THR A 425 -13.62 1.83 -20.67
CA THR A 425 -12.39 2.17 -21.40
C THR A 425 -11.17 2.28 -20.49
N GLY A 426 -11.33 2.76 -19.25
CA GLY A 426 -10.26 2.83 -18.26
C GLY A 426 -9.76 1.45 -17.84
N ILE A 427 -10.67 0.55 -17.46
CA ILE A 427 -10.35 -0.83 -17.10
C ILE A 427 -9.83 -1.60 -18.33
N TYR A 428 -10.41 -1.37 -19.51
CA TYR A 428 -9.96 -1.99 -20.75
C TYR A 428 -8.51 -1.61 -21.11
N ARG A 429 -8.12 -0.33 -20.93
CA ARG A 429 -6.74 0.13 -21.12
C ARG A 429 -5.77 -0.58 -20.17
N VAL A 430 -6.11 -0.68 -18.88
CA VAL A 430 -5.25 -1.34 -17.88
C VAL A 430 -5.02 -2.82 -18.22
N ILE A 431 -6.02 -3.51 -18.79
CA ILE A 431 -5.94 -4.93 -19.14
C ILE A 431 -5.27 -5.18 -20.51
N ASN A 432 -5.54 -4.35 -21.53
CA ASN A 432 -5.17 -4.64 -22.93
C ASN A 432 -4.09 -3.72 -23.52
N MET A 433 -3.75 -2.62 -22.83
CA MET A 433 -2.70 -1.66 -23.17
C MET A 433 -1.88 -1.23 -21.93
N PRO A 434 -1.40 -2.16 -21.08
CA PRO A 434 -0.66 -1.83 -19.86
C PRO A 434 0.64 -1.08 -20.18
N GLY A 435 0.90 0.00 -19.43
CA GLY A 435 2.10 0.83 -19.58
C GLY A 435 2.16 1.74 -20.81
N ILE A 436 1.19 1.66 -21.72
CA ILE A 436 1.25 2.36 -23.02
C ILE A 436 0.81 3.84 -22.87
N PRO A 437 1.59 4.81 -23.37
CA PRO A 437 1.17 6.22 -23.46
C PRO A 437 0.01 6.35 -24.46
N MET A 438 -0.96 7.24 -24.18
CA MET A 438 -2.06 7.48 -25.10
C MET A 438 -1.61 8.50 -26.16
N PRO A 439 -1.73 8.19 -27.46
CA PRO A 439 -1.43 9.14 -28.52
C PRO A 439 -2.47 10.26 -28.54
N SER A 440 -2.01 11.48 -28.75
CA SER A 440 -2.82 12.71 -28.75
C SER A 440 -3.39 13.01 -30.14
N ASN A 441 -2.75 12.48 -31.18
CA ASN A 441 -3.02 12.77 -32.58
C ASN A 441 -2.79 11.54 -33.48
N ARG A 442 -3.09 11.70 -34.77
CA ARG A 442 -3.02 10.64 -35.78
C ARG A 442 -1.61 10.10 -36.01
N ILE A 443 -0.56 10.92 -35.93
CA ILE A 443 0.80 10.42 -36.20
C ILE A 443 1.34 9.62 -35.03
N GLU A 444 1.15 10.09 -33.79
CA GLU A 444 1.50 9.35 -32.57
C GLU A 444 0.78 7.97 -32.51
N LEU A 445 -0.46 7.87 -32.99
CA LEU A 445 -1.17 6.59 -33.08
C LEU A 445 -0.55 5.67 -34.15
N ALA A 446 -0.24 6.20 -35.34
CA ALA A 446 0.37 5.42 -36.42
C ALA A 446 1.73 4.87 -35.99
N GLU A 447 2.55 5.71 -35.36
CA GLU A 447 3.86 5.36 -34.82
C GLU A 447 3.73 4.28 -33.74
N LEU A 448 2.89 4.47 -32.72
CA LEU A 448 2.66 3.47 -31.66
C LEU A 448 2.30 2.08 -32.21
N LEU A 449 1.44 2.02 -33.23
CA LEU A 449 1.05 0.75 -33.88
C LEU A 449 2.21 0.14 -34.68
N TRP A 450 2.97 0.97 -35.39
CA TRP A 450 4.10 0.56 -36.24
C TRP A 450 5.33 0.11 -35.41
N GLU A 451 5.63 0.80 -34.31
CA GLU A 451 6.65 0.40 -33.34
C GLU A 451 6.31 -0.96 -32.71
N ARG A 452 5.05 -1.15 -32.26
CA ARG A 452 4.61 -2.43 -31.67
C ARG A 452 4.55 -3.59 -32.68
N ALA A 453 4.42 -3.28 -33.98
CA ALA A 453 4.54 -4.26 -35.07
C ALA A 453 5.99 -4.58 -35.48
N GLY A 454 7.00 -3.99 -34.80
CA GLY A 454 8.42 -4.24 -35.07
C GLY A 454 9.02 -3.38 -36.19
N LYS A 455 8.45 -2.20 -36.47
CA LYS A 455 8.82 -1.27 -37.56
C LYS A 455 8.94 -1.93 -38.95
N PRO A 456 7.91 -2.67 -39.43
CA PRO A 456 7.91 -3.28 -40.76
C PRO A 456 7.94 -2.20 -41.87
N GLU A 457 8.81 -2.36 -42.87
CA GLU A 457 8.86 -1.45 -44.01
C GLU A 457 7.55 -1.49 -44.83
N PRO A 458 6.91 -0.35 -45.13
CA PRO A 458 5.72 -0.30 -45.98
C PRO A 458 6.02 -0.67 -47.44
N VAL A 459 4.99 -1.12 -48.15
CA VAL A 459 5.07 -1.52 -49.57
C VAL A 459 5.19 -0.30 -50.49
N SER A 460 4.55 0.81 -50.12
CA SER A 460 4.57 2.08 -50.85
C SER A 460 5.65 3.02 -50.32
N THR A 461 6.49 3.51 -51.24
CA THR A 461 7.50 4.55 -50.96
C THR A 461 6.98 5.96 -51.23
N ALA A 462 5.66 6.17 -51.28
CA ALA A 462 5.05 7.47 -51.54
C ALA A 462 4.89 8.27 -50.25
N LEU A 463 5.62 9.38 -50.12
CA LEU A 463 5.54 10.32 -49.00
C LEU A 463 4.22 11.10 -49.03
N TYR A 464 3.66 11.39 -47.86
CA TYR A 464 2.51 12.29 -47.70
C TYR A 464 2.94 13.75 -47.77
N SER A 465 2.09 14.60 -48.37
CA SER A 465 2.39 16.02 -48.60
C SER A 465 2.23 16.92 -47.37
N ASP A 466 1.77 16.38 -46.24
CA ASP A 466 1.52 17.07 -44.98
C ASP A 466 2.26 16.46 -43.77
N ILE A 467 3.20 15.54 -44.02
CA ILE A 467 4.24 15.09 -43.08
C ILE A 467 5.59 15.59 -43.64
N ASP A 468 6.57 15.89 -42.78
CA ASP A 468 7.90 16.33 -43.23
C ASP A 468 8.59 15.23 -44.09
N GLU A 469 9.31 15.63 -45.15
CA GLU A 469 10.10 14.70 -45.97
C GLU A 469 11.34 14.19 -45.20
N GLY A 470 11.80 14.93 -44.19
CA GLY A 470 12.89 14.53 -43.30
C GLY A 470 12.49 13.54 -42.21
N ASP A 471 11.19 13.40 -41.90
CA ASP A 471 10.71 12.49 -40.87
C ASP A 471 10.37 11.11 -41.46
N THR A 472 11.40 10.30 -41.64
CA THR A 472 11.28 9.00 -42.31
C THR A 472 10.49 7.96 -41.50
N ASP A 473 10.39 8.11 -40.18
CA ASP A 473 9.67 7.17 -39.33
C ASP A 473 8.17 7.52 -39.32
N ALA A 474 7.81 8.80 -39.17
CA ALA A 474 6.43 9.27 -39.31
C ALA A 474 5.84 8.91 -40.69
N GLN A 475 6.58 9.17 -41.77
CA GLN A 475 6.16 8.82 -43.14
C GLN A 475 5.91 7.31 -43.31
N LYS A 476 6.78 6.45 -42.75
CA LYS A 476 6.63 5.00 -42.82
C LYS A 476 5.46 4.50 -41.97
N ALA A 477 5.35 4.96 -40.73
CA ALA A 477 4.29 4.59 -39.81
C ALA A 477 2.90 4.94 -40.37
N ALA A 478 2.75 6.17 -40.87
CA ALA A 478 1.53 6.65 -41.52
C ALA A 478 1.16 5.83 -42.77
N ARG A 479 2.16 5.41 -43.58
CA ARG A 479 1.90 4.62 -44.79
C ARG A 479 1.57 3.17 -44.46
N TRP A 480 2.30 2.55 -43.55
CA TRP A 480 2.04 1.19 -43.07
C TRP A 480 0.67 1.08 -42.39
N ALA A 481 0.29 2.02 -41.52
CA ALA A 481 -1.00 1.99 -40.84
C ALA A 481 -2.20 2.09 -41.81
N VAL A 482 -2.03 2.75 -42.96
CA VAL A 482 -3.02 2.77 -44.05
C VAL A 482 -3.00 1.47 -44.86
N GLU A 483 -1.81 0.93 -45.19
CA GLU A 483 -1.68 -0.37 -45.88
C GLU A 483 -2.26 -1.54 -45.08
N GLN A 484 -2.34 -1.43 -43.75
CA GLN A 484 -2.98 -2.42 -42.87
C GLN A 484 -4.46 -2.12 -42.59
N ASP A 485 -5.12 -1.22 -43.31
CA ASP A 485 -6.49 -0.71 -43.07
C ASP A 485 -6.76 -0.21 -41.62
N LEU A 486 -5.73 0.09 -40.83
CA LEU A 486 -5.87 0.57 -39.44
C LEU A 486 -6.29 2.04 -39.41
N MET A 487 -5.90 2.79 -40.44
CA MET A 487 -6.17 4.20 -40.67
C MET A 487 -6.48 4.44 -42.16
N LYS A 488 -6.92 5.66 -42.53
CA LYS A 488 -7.16 6.05 -43.94
C LYS A 488 -6.46 7.37 -44.26
N ASP A 489 -5.95 7.51 -45.48
CA ASP A 489 -5.44 8.76 -46.03
C ASP A 489 -6.47 9.47 -46.93
N ASP A 490 -6.28 10.77 -47.12
CA ASP A 490 -6.85 11.49 -48.27
C ASP A 490 -5.98 11.15 -49.49
N ALA A 491 -6.34 10.04 -50.14
CA ALA A 491 -5.63 9.51 -51.30
C ALA A 491 -5.74 10.41 -52.55
N ASP A 492 -6.79 11.22 -52.65
CA ASP A 492 -7.00 12.16 -53.78
C ASP A 492 -6.06 13.38 -53.67
N ASN A 493 -5.75 13.84 -52.45
CA ASN A 493 -4.82 14.96 -52.19
C ASN A 493 -3.44 14.53 -51.66
N ASN A 494 -3.20 13.21 -51.49
CA ASN A 494 -2.01 12.61 -50.88
C ASN A 494 -1.65 13.24 -49.51
N LYS A 495 -2.57 13.10 -48.54
CA LYS A 495 -2.44 13.64 -47.17
C LYS A 495 -2.85 12.64 -46.10
N PHE A 496 -2.18 12.72 -44.96
CA PHE A 496 -2.45 11.85 -43.79
C PHE A 496 -3.10 12.59 -42.62
N HIS A 497 -3.05 13.93 -42.58
CA HIS A 497 -3.51 14.76 -41.46
C HIS A 497 -2.86 14.38 -40.11
N PRO A 498 -1.52 14.39 -39.99
CA PRO A 498 -0.80 13.87 -38.83
C PRO A 498 -1.18 14.53 -37.50
N ALA A 499 -1.38 15.85 -37.49
CA ALA A 499 -1.72 16.63 -36.30
C ALA A 499 -3.21 16.58 -35.93
N PHE A 500 -4.05 15.82 -36.65
CA PHE A 500 -5.46 15.69 -36.32
C PHE A 500 -5.63 14.87 -35.02
N PRO A 501 -6.49 15.28 -34.06
CA PRO A 501 -6.63 14.60 -32.78
C PRO A 501 -7.02 13.12 -32.88
N VAL A 502 -6.68 12.33 -31.87
CA VAL A 502 -7.09 10.93 -31.74
C VAL A 502 -7.61 10.66 -30.33
N SER A 503 -8.70 9.91 -30.24
CA SER A 503 -9.34 9.59 -28.97
C SER A 503 -8.84 8.33 -28.29
N LYS A 504 -9.05 8.26 -26.98
CA LYS A 504 -8.78 7.06 -26.16
C LYS A 504 -9.58 5.86 -26.67
N LEU A 505 -10.84 6.07 -27.06
CA LEU A 505 -11.69 5.02 -27.63
C LEU A 505 -11.20 4.61 -29.03
N ARG A 506 -10.85 5.58 -29.88
CA ARG A 506 -10.31 5.30 -31.23
C ARG A 506 -8.99 4.54 -31.15
N THR A 507 -8.10 4.93 -30.23
CA THR A 507 -6.84 4.23 -29.93
C THR A 507 -7.09 2.78 -29.57
N CYS A 508 -7.97 2.49 -28.59
CA CYS A 508 -8.30 1.11 -28.22
C CYS A 508 -8.91 0.32 -29.38
N LEU A 509 -9.80 0.91 -30.18
CA LEU A 509 -10.42 0.23 -31.33
C LEU A 509 -9.40 -0.12 -32.42
N THR A 510 -8.51 0.81 -32.79
CA THR A 510 -7.47 0.56 -33.79
C THR A 510 -6.38 -0.40 -33.27
N TRP A 511 -6.03 -0.32 -31.98
CA TRP A 511 -5.15 -1.31 -31.32
C TRP A 511 -5.72 -2.72 -31.37
N ASN A 512 -7.03 -2.86 -31.11
CA ASN A 512 -7.73 -4.14 -31.19
C ASN A 512 -7.78 -4.67 -32.62
N ALA A 513 -8.05 -3.81 -33.62
CA ALA A 513 -7.99 -4.20 -35.03
C ALA A 513 -6.58 -4.71 -35.44
N ALA A 514 -5.52 -4.12 -34.88
CA ALA A 514 -4.15 -4.60 -35.10
C ALA A 514 -3.88 -5.96 -34.41
N LYS A 515 -4.39 -6.18 -33.19
CA LYS A 515 -4.36 -7.50 -32.52
C LYS A 515 -5.15 -8.57 -33.30
N GLU A 516 -6.37 -8.27 -33.75
CA GLU A 516 -7.21 -9.20 -34.52
C GLU A 516 -6.60 -9.56 -35.88
N LYS A 517 -5.93 -8.60 -36.53
CA LYS A 517 -5.11 -8.85 -37.74
C LYS A 517 -3.79 -9.58 -37.44
N GLY A 518 -3.42 -9.77 -36.17
CA GLY A 518 -2.22 -10.48 -35.75
C GLY A 518 -0.91 -9.75 -36.04
N LEU A 519 -0.94 -8.41 -36.02
CA LEU A 519 0.18 -7.54 -36.44
C LEU A 519 1.22 -7.26 -35.34
N PHE A 520 1.02 -7.72 -34.11
CA PHE A 520 1.97 -7.59 -33.01
C PHE A 520 2.69 -8.93 -32.74
N ASP A 521 3.93 -8.86 -32.27
CA ASP A 521 4.76 -10.04 -32.01
C ASP A 521 4.20 -10.93 -30.88
N LYS A 522 4.24 -12.25 -31.12
CA LYS A 522 3.55 -13.28 -30.30
C LYS A 522 4.37 -13.82 -29.14
N THR A 523 5.40 -13.09 -28.70
CA THR A 523 6.32 -13.53 -27.65
C THR A 523 5.88 -13.17 -26.23
N GLU A 524 4.86 -12.30 -26.09
CA GLU A 524 4.37 -11.79 -24.79
C GLU A 524 2.83 -11.63 -24.79
N GLU A 525 2.10 -12.75 -24.93
CA GLU A 525 0.67 -12.91 -24.54
C GLU A 525 0.51 -14.07 -23.54
#